data_AF-A0A7L5SWQ3-F1
#
_entry.id   AF-A0A7L5SWQ3-F1
#
_cell.length_a   1.000
_cell.length_b   1.000
_cell.length_c   1.000
_cell.angle_alpha   90.00
_cell.angle_beta   90.00
_cell.angle_gamma   90.00
#
_symmetry.space_group_name_H-M   'P 1'
#
loop_
_entity.id
_entity.type
_entity.pdbx_description
1 polymer ?
#
loop_
_entity_poly.entity_id
_entity_poly.type
_entity_poly.pdbx_seq_one_letter_code
_entity_poly.pdbx_strand_id
1 'polypeptide(L)'
;MNISSLRRAQRAPAPGPVPPPVRPPVPVSVPSSSAAPKQRDAFFDNAKYLAIVLVAMGHSWEPLRDGSRAASALYMFVYAFHMPAFILISGYFSRNFDLRPDRLKRLLTGVAVPYVIFESVYSLLRGWAGGDPSYPISLLDPWYLTWFLIALFVWRVTTPVWRIARHPVPLALAIAALASCSPDIGDDLDLQRVLQFLPFFVAGLHMRPEHFRMVRRREVRMVALPVAAAALVFTYWAVPRMNAGWFYHRDSAQEMGAPWWSGIVMTFALFGCSMVLTACFFAWVPGRTMWFTALGAGTLYGYLLHGLLIKGSHFAGWYDPSWLHTPAGAIAVTVIAAVVVTALCSPLVQRTLRFAMEPRMEWAFRSVAGSPAAGPGAGPAAAGSGAAVAGSGPGATVGGSGPGAVVARSAATPRAVVPAQATRPPG
;
A
#
# COMPACT_ATOMS: atom_id res chain seq x y z
N MET A 1 56.07 -100.80 42.36
CA MET A 1 55.32 -100.75 41.08
C MET A 1 54.17 -99.78 41.25
N ASN A 2 54.12 -98.75 40.41
CA ASN A 2 53.31 -97.54 40.56
C ASN A 2 52.40 -97.39 39.32
N ILE A 3 51.09 -97.27 39.49
CA ILE A 3 50.14 -96.96 38.42
C ILE A 3 49.10 -95.98 38.97
N SER A 4 49.40 -94.69 38.82
CA SER A 4 48.51 -93.57 39.07
C SER A 4 48.20 -92.90 37.73
N SER A 5 47.21 -93.44 37.01
CA SER A 5 46.71 -92.91 35.75
C SER A 5 45.45 -92.07 35.99
N LEU A 6 45.62 -90.77 36.25
CA LEU A 6 44.53 -89.80 36.26
C LEU A 6 44.81 -88.66 35.28
N ARG A 7 44.06 -88.71 34.17
CA ARG A 7 43.53 -87.63 33.33
C ARG A 7 44.28 -86.29 33.35
N ARG A 8 44.99 -86.00 32.26
CA ARG A 8 45.24 -84.63 31.80
C ARG A 8 44.71 -84.50 30.37
N ALA A 9 43.50 -83.95 30.24
CA ALA A 9 42.87 -83.61 28.98
C ALA A 9 43.56 -82.38 28.35
N GLN A 10 43.75 -82.41 27.03
CA GLN A 10 44.29 -81.32 26.23
C GLN A 10 43.19 -80.38 25.70
N ARG A 11 43.58 -79.09 25.53
CA ARG A 11 42.97 -77.99 24.72
C ARG A 11 41.73 -77.31 25.32
N ALA A 12 41.51 -75.98 25.22
CA ALA A 12 42.04 -74.91 24.35
C ALA A 12 42.00 -73.55 25.11
N PRO A 13 42.68 -72.48 24.63
CA PRO A 13 42.73 -71.19 25.33
C PRO A 13 41.40 -70.41 25.23
N ALA A 14 41.07 -69.67 26.29
CA ALA A 14 39.87 -68.85 26.38
C ALA A 14 39.89 -67.66 25.39
N PRO A 15 38.77 -67.35 24.73
CA PRO A 15 38.68 -66.26 23.76
C PRO A 15 38.73 -64.87 24.43
N GLY A 16 39.36 -63.91 23.73
CA GLY A 16 39.52 -62.52 24.15
C GLY A 16 38.21 -61.70 24.20
N PRO A 17 38.29 -60.43 24.64
CA PRO A 17 37.11 -59.60 24.89
C PRO A 17 36.33 -59.29 23.60
N VAL A 18 35.01 -59.47 23.67
CA VAL A 18 34.07 -59.18 22.58
C VAL A 18 33.90 -57.66 22.41
N PRO A 19 34.07 -57.09 21.21
CA PRO A 19 33.81 -55.67 20.97
C PRO A 19 32.30 -55.37 21.03
N PRO A 20 31.88 -54.16 21.47
CA PRO A 20 30.47 -53.83 21.60
C PRO A 20 29.77 -53.80 20.22
N PRO A 21 28.46 -54.08 20.17
CA PRO A 21 27.72 -54.13 18.91
C PRO A 21 27.67 -52.75 18.25
N VAL A 22 28.08 -52.70 16.97
CA VAL A 22 27.96 -51.53 16.11
C VAL A 22 26.47 -51.26 15.88
N ARG A 23 25.96 -50.15 16.39
CA ARG A 23 24.60 -49.68 16.07
C ARG A 23 24.55 -49.29 14.58
N PRO A 24 23.52 -49.70 13.82
CA PRO A 24 23.35 -49.23 12.45
C PRO A 24 23.17 -47.70 12.44
N PRO A 25 23.70 -46.99 11.44
CA PRO A 25 23.56 -45.54 11.35
C PRO A 25 22.08 -45.18 11.25
N VAL A 26 21.62 -44.32 12.16
CA VAL A 26 20.30 -43.70 12.10
C VAL A 26 20.24 -42.90 10.79
N PRO A 27 19.24 -43.11 9.92
CA PRO A 27 19.12 -42.31 8.71
C PRO A 27 18.90 -40.86 9.12
N VAL A 28 19.89 -40.01 8.85
CA VAL A 28 19.79 -38.56 8.99
C VAL A 28 18.73 -38.11 7.98
N SER A 29 17.56 -37.74 8.47
CA SER A 29 16.53 -37.09 7.66
C SER A 29 17.08 -35.76 7.16
N VAL A 30 17.55 -35.74 5.92
CA VAL A 30 17.90 -34.50 5.23
C VAL A 30 16.62 -33.66 5.17
N PRO A 31 16.56 -32.46 5.75
CA PRO A 31 15.37 -31.63 5.63
C PRO A 31 15.21 -31.30 4.15
N SER A 32 14.09 -31.74 3.57
CA SER A 32 13.69 -31.46 2.19
C SER A 32 13.52 -29.95 2.02
N SER A 33 14.61 -29.27 1.68
CA SER A 33 14.63 -27.87 1.27
C SER A 33 14.11 -27.75 -0.16
N SER A 34 12.81 -27.94 -0.34
CA SER A 34 12.08 -27.32 -1.43
C SER A 34 10.84 -26.68 -0.83
N ALA A 35 11.03 -25.54 -0.17
CA ALA A 35 9.91 -24.66 0.12
C ALA A 35 9.29 -24.27 -1.23
N ALA A 36 8.20 -24.95 -1.60
CA ALA A 36 7.42 -24.61 -2.77
C ALA A 36 7.15 -23.09 -2.74
N PRO A 37 7.30 -22.38 -3.86
CA PRO A 37 7.07 -20.94 -3.89
C PRO A 37 5.68 -20.66 -3.33
N LYS A 38 5.63 -19.83 -2.28
CA LYS A 38 4.42 -19.50 -1.53
C LYS A 38 3.32 -19.10 -2.51
N GLN A 39 2.34 -19.98 -2.71
CA GLN A 39 1.32 -19.80 -3.75
C GLN A 39 0.56 -18.50 -3.46
N ARG A 40 0.54 -17.59 -4.44
CA ARG A 40 -0.15 -16.30 -4.37
C ARG A 40 -1.65 -16.58 -4.24
N ASP A 41 -2.28 -16.05 -3.20
CA ASP A 41 -3.71 -16.26 -2.95
C ASP A 41 -4.54 -15.41 -3.93
N ALA A 42 -5.19 -16.09 -4.87
CA ALA A 42 -5.99 -15.49 -5.95
C ALA A 42 -7.07 -14.54 -5.44
N PHE A 43 -7.58 -14.75 -4.22
CA PHE A 43 -8.56 -13.86 -3.62
C PHE A 43 -8.09 -12.41 -3.55
N PHE A 44 -6.85 -12.15 -3.11
CA PHE A 44 -6.38 -10.77 -2.94
C PHE A 44 -6.17 -10.07 -4.29
N ASP A 45 -5.77 -10.82 -5.32
CA ASP A 45 -5.67 -10.27 -6.66
C ASP A 45 -7.03 -9.98 -7.28
N ASN A 46 -7.99 -10.88 -7.08
CA ASN A 46 -9.38 -10.66 -7.47
C ASN A 46 -9.99 -9.46 -6.74
N ALA A 47 -9.74 -9.32 -5.43
CA ALA A 47 -10.24 -8.20 -4.63
C ALA A 47 -9.65 -6.88 -5.10
N LYS A 48 -8.34 -6.78 -5.28
CA LYS A 48 -7.69 -5.57 -5.81
C LYS A 48 -8.19 -5.21 -7.20
N TYR A 49 -8.36 -6.21 -8.08
CA TYR A 49 -8.89 -5.99 -9.43
C TYR A 49 -10.33 -5.45 -9.40
N LEU A 50 -11.23 -6.12 -8.70
CA LEU A 50 -12.64 -5.68 -8.62
C LEU A 50 -12.75 -4.31 -7.95
N ALA A 51 -11.93 -4.04 -6.93
CA ALA A 51 -11.90 -2.74 -6.30
C ALA A 51 -11.39 -1.64 -7.25
N ILE A 52 -10.40 -1.92 -8.11
CA ILE A 52 -9.92 -0.89 -9.06
C ILE A 52 -10.93 -0.60 -10.16
N VAL A 53 -11.70 -1.63 -10.56
CA VAL A 53 -12.84 -1.43 -11.47
C VAL A 53 -13.87 -0.49 -10.84
N LEU A 54 -14.23 -0.70 -9.57
CA LEU A 54 -15.17 0.17 -8.85
C LEU A 54 -14.64 1.60 -8.70
N VAL A 55 -13.34 1.79 -8.45
CA VAL A 55 -12.69 3.12 -8.41
C VAL A 55 -12.87 3.85 -9.73
N ALA A 56 -12.53 3.20 -10.85
CA ALA A 56 -12.63 3.83 -12.16
C ALA A 56 -14.09 4.18 -12.51
N MET A 57 -15.04 3.29 -12.19
CA MET A 57 -16.47 3.58 -12.33
C MET A 57 -16.88 4.79 -11.48
N GLY A 58 -16.50 4.82 -10.20
CA GLY A 58 -16.78 5.93 -9.29
C GLY A 58 -16.29 7.28 -9.83
N HIS A 59 -15.05 7.32 -10.31
CA HIS A 59 -14.49 8.53 -10.93
C HIS A 59 -15.18 8.92 -12.24
N SER A 60 -15.62 7.96 -13.04
CA SER A 60 -16.38 8.26 -14.27
C SER A 60 -17.78 8.81 -13.99
N TRP A 61 -18.35 8.55 -12.81
CA TRP A 61 -19.64 9.09 -12.41
C TRP A 61 -19.55 10.52 -11.86
N GLU A 62 -18.36 11.00 -11.47
CA GLU A 62 -18.16 12.31 -10.85
C GLU A 62 -18.86 13.45 -11.64
N PRO A 63 -18.69 13.57 -12.97
CA PRO A 63 -19.35 14.61 -13.76
C PRO A 63 -20.86 14.40 -13.97
N LEU A 64 -21.38 13.20 -13.71
CA LEU A 64 -22.79 12.85 -13.91
C LEU A 64 -23.64 13.07 -12.65
N ARG A 65 -23.01 13.45 -11.52
CA ARG A 65 -23.65 13.50 -10.20
C ARG A 65 -24.75 14.55 -10.10
N ASP A 66 -24.50 15.75 -10.61
CA ASP A 66 -25.40 16.89 -10.47
C ASP A 66 -26.72 16.68 -11.23
N GLY A 67 -26.67 15.96 -12.36
CA GLY A 67 -27.83 15.61 -13.16
C GLY A 67 -28.53 14.31 -12.78
N SER A 68 -27.96 13.49 -11.89
CA SER A 68 -28.49 12.16 -11.57
C SER A 68 -28.30 11.77 -10.11
N ARG A 69 -29.42 11.76 -9.38
CA ARG A 69 -29.48 11.24 -8.01
C ARG A 69 -29.03 9.78 -7.92
N ALA A 70 -29.31 8.98 -8.95
CA ALA A 70 -28.87 7.59 -9.01
C ALA A 70 -27.34 7.49 -9.13
N ALA A 71 -26.72 8.30 -10.00
CA ALA A 71 -25.26 8.36 -10.12
C ALA A 71 -24.62 8.84 -8.81
N SER A 72 -25.18 9.87 -8.17
CA SER A 72 -24.74 10.35 -6.85
C SER A 72 -24.87 9.29 -5.76
N ALA A 73 -25.94 8.51 -5.75
CA ALA A 73 -26.13 7.43 -4.79
C ALA A 73 -25.12 6.30 -4.98
N LEU A 74 -24.92 5.85 -6.22
CA LEU A 74 -23.91 4.84 -6.57
C LEU A 74 -22.50 5.31 -6.23
N TYR A 75 -22.21 6.58 -6.50
CA TYR A 75 -20.96 7.22 -6.13
C TYR A 75 -20.74 7.15 -4.61
N MET A 76 -21.69 7.65 -3.79
CA MET A 76 -21.59 7.58 -2.33
C MET A 76 -21.46 6.15 -1.82
N PHE A 77 -22.22 5.21 -2.39
CA PHE A 77 -22.16 3.80 -2.00
C PHE A 77 -20.79 3.19 -2.26
N VAL A 78 -20.21 3.40 -3.44
CA VAL A 78 -18.86 2.92 -3.76
C VAL A 78 -17.81 3.63 -2.90
N TYR A 79 -17.93 4.95 -2.70
CA TYR A 79 -17.03 5.75 -1.86
C TYR A 79 -17.01 5.32 -0.40
N ALA A 80 -18.10 4.77 0.10
CA ALA A 80 -18.19 4.24 1.46
C ALA A 80 -17.30 3.01 1.72
N PHE A 81 -16.79 2.29 0.71
CA PHE A 81 -15.99 1.08 0.99
C PHE A 81 -14.82 0.83 0.05
N HIS A 82 -14.73 1.42 -1.14
CA HIS A 82 -13.67 1.08 -2.07
C HIS A 82 -12.28 1.44 -1.53
N MET A 83 -12.08 2.67 -0.99
CA MET A 83 -10.83 3.07 -0.36
C MET A 83 -10.58 2.25 0.91
N PRO A 84 -11.53 2.14 1.87
CA PRO A 84 -11.41 1.24 3.01
C PRO A 84 -10.95 -0.18 2.65
N ALA A 85 -11.52 -0.79 1.60
CA ALA A 85 -11.13 -2.12 1.14
C ALA A 85 -9.67 -2.19 0.65
N PHE A 86 -9.23 -1.21 -0.15
CA PHE A 86 -7.84 -1.13 -0.60
C PHE A 86 -6.86 -0.89 0.54
N ILE A 87 -7.20 0.01 1.45
CA ILE A 87 -6.38 0.38 2.60
C ILE A 87 -6.25 -0.83 3.55
N LEU A 88 -7.34 -1.55 3.81
CA LEU A 88 -7.37 -2.74 4.65
C LEU A 88 -6.50 -3.87 4.07
N ILE A 89 -6.57 -4.10 2.75
CA ILE A 89 -5.68 -5.04 2.04
C ILE A 89 -4.22 -4.59 2.15
N SER A 90 -3.95 -3.30 1.99
CA SER A 90 -2.60 -2.72 2.06
C SER A 90 -1.98 -2.85 3.45
N GLY A 91 -2.79 -2.63 4.50
CA GLY A 91 -2.41 -2.89 5.89
C GLY A 91 -2.08 -4.37 6.13
N TYR A 92 -2.94 -5.27 5.64
CA TYR A 92 -2.73 -6.72 5.76
C TYR A 92 -1.42 -7.21 5.11
N PHE A 93 -1.05 -6.65 3.96
CA PHE A 93 0.24 -6.96 3.32
C PHE A 93 1.44 -6.27 3.98
N SER A 94 1.21 -5.29 4.86
CA SER A 94 2.25 -4.56 5.57
C SER A 94 2.60 -5.13 6.95
N ARG A 95 1.85 -6.13 7.47
CA ARG A 95 2.08 -6.75 8.79
C ARG A 95 3.50 -7.25 9.08
N ASN A 96 4.22 -7.63 8.03
CA ASN A 96 5.60 -8.10 8.14
C ASN A 96 6.64 -7.03 7.81
N PHE A 97 6.23 -5.80 7.49
CA PHE A 97 7.14 -4.70 7.17
C PHE A 97 7.94 -4.27 8.40
N ASP A 98 9.21 -3.96 8.16
CA ASP A 98 10.11 -3.27 9.09
C ASP A 98 11.04 -2.38 8.26
N LEU A 99 11.77 -1.49 8.93
CA LEU A 99 12.65 -0.49 8.31
C LEU A 99 14.01 -1.08 7.87
N ARG A 100 14.06 -2.38 7.53
CA ARG A 100 15.27 -2.97 6.96
C ARG A 100 15.59 -2.34 5.60
N PRO A 101 16.88 -2.14 5.25
CA PRO A 101 17.27 -1.43 4.04
C PRO A 101 16.67 -1.98 2.74
N ASP A 102 16.56 -3.30 2.60
CA ASP A 102 16.00 -3.95 1.41
C ASP A 102 14.50 -3.66 1.24
N ARG A 103 13.74 -3.63 2.34
CA ARG A 103 12.30 -3.34 2.34
C ARG A 103 12.01 -1.86 2.19
N LEU A 104 12.82 -1.01 2.82
CA LEU A 104 12.77 0.42 2.64
C LEU A 104 13.08 0.80 1.18
N LYS A 105 14.12 0.20 0.58
CA LYS A 105 14.42 0.36 -0.85
C LYS A 105 13.20 0.01 -1.70
N ARG A 106 12.56 -1.15 -1.47
CA ARG A 106 11.35 -1.56 -2.21
C ARG A 106 10.18 -0.59 -2.03
N LEU A 107 10.02 -0.01 -0.84
CA LEU A 107 9.00 1.00 -0.57
C LEU A 107 9.28 2.30 -1.33
N LEU A 108 10.53 2.77 -1.31
CA LEU A 108 10.95 3.96 -2.05
C LEU A 108 10.78 3.77 -3.56
N THR A 109 11.27 2.65 -4.10
CA THR A 109 11.17 2.36 -5.54
C THR A 109 9.75 2.08 -6.00
N GLY A 110 8.94 1.42 -5.19
CA GLY A 110 7.61 0.96 -5.58
C GLY A 110 6.46 1.91 -5.22
N VAL A 111 6.72 2.94 -4.40
CA VAL A 111 5.69 3.89 -3.96
C VAL A 111 6.17 5.33 -4.09
N ALA A 112 7.28 5.70 -3.45
CA ALA A 112 7.74 7.10 -3.42
C ALA A 112 8.16 7.62 -4.80
N VAL A 113 8.86 6.82 -5.60
CA VAL A 113 9.23 7.26 -6.95
C VAL A 113 8.05 7.31 -7.92
N PRO A 114 7.17 6.29 -7.99
CA PRO A 114 5.93 6.39 -8.73
C PRO A 114 5.10 7.60 -8.32
N TYR A 115 5.06 7.94 -7.02
CA TYR A 115 4.41 9.16 -6.53
C TYR A 115 5.00 10.42 -7.17
N VAL A 116 6.32 10.63 -7.07
CA VAL A 116 6.98 11.82 -7.64
C VAL A 116 6.75 11.92 -9.17
N ILE A 117 6.86 10.80 -9.88
CA ILE A 117 6.67 10.76 -11.33
C ILE A 117 5.23 11.13 -11.68
N PHE A 118 4.25 10.45 -11.08
CA PHE A 118 2.85 10.67 -11.44
C PHE A 118 2.33 12.01 -10.93
N GLU A 119 2.76 12.49 -9.77
CA GLU A 119 2.45 13.84 -9.31
C GLU A 119 2.92 14.89 -10.32
N SER A 120 4.15 14.74 -10.81
CA SER A 120 4.67 15.63 -11.85
C SER A 120 3.85 15.54 -13.14
N VAL A 121 3.50 14.33 -13.60
CA VAL A 121 2.67 14.13 -14.81
C VAL A 121 1.27 14.73 -14.63
N TYR A 122 0.64 14.54 -13.47
CA TYR A 122 -0.67 15.11 -13.15
C TYR A 122 -0.64 16.64 -13.08
N SER A 123 0.37 17.21 -12.41
CA SER A 123 0.57 18.65 -12.35
C SER A 123 0.77 19.26 -13.74
N LEU A 124 1.57 18.60 -14.60
CA LEU A 124 1.77 19.03 -15.98
C LEU A 124 0.48 18.93 -16.82
N LEU A 125 -0.27 17.84 -16.68
CA LEU A 125 -1.57 17.69 -17.36
C LEU A 125 -2.53 18.81 -16.94
N ARG A 126 -2.61 19.11 -15.64
CA ARG A 126 -3.46 20.18 -15.11
C ARG A 126 -3.03 21.54 -15.64
N GLY A 127 -1.74 21.84 -15.67
CA GLY A 127 -1.24 23.11 -16.17
C GLY A 127 -1.49 23.28 -17.68
N TRP A 128 -1.16 22.27 -18.47
CA TRP A 128 -1.32 22.33 -19.93
C TRP A 128 -2.78 22.28 -20.37
N ALA A 129 -3.54 21.27 -19.92
CA ALA A 129 -4.93 21.08 -20.32
C ALA A 129 -5.90 22.02 -19.60
N GLY A 130 -5.53 22.54 -18.43
CA GLY A 130 -6.29 23.53 -17.67
C GLY A 130 -6.00 24.98 -18.07
N GLY A 131 -5.07 25.23 -19.00
CA GLY A 131 -4.78 26.58 -19.52
C GLY A 131 -3.93 27.45 -18.60
N ASP A 132 -3.24 26.87 -17.62
CA ASP A 132 -2.28 27.54 -16.73
C ASP A 132 -0.91 26.84 -16.79
N PRO A 133 -0.08 27.13 -17.81
CA PRO A 133 1.24 26.52 -17.95
C PRO A 133 2.19 26.82 -16.79
N SER A 134 1.88 27.83 -15.96
CA SER A 134 2.65 28.19 -14.76
C SER A 134 2.23 27.42 -13.51
N TYR A 135 1.27 26.48 -13.62
CA TYR A 135 0.83 25.68 -12.48
C TYR A 135 2.03 24.96 -11.82
N PRO A 136 2.27 25.18 -10.51
CA PRO A 136 3.45 24.64 -9.86
C PRO A 136 3.35 23.12 -9.71
N ILE A 137 4.47 22.43 -9.90
CA ILE A 137 4.60 21.03 -9.50
C ILE A 137 4.87 21.01 -7.99
N SER A 138 3.85 20.71 -7.20
CA SER A 138 3.96 20.60 -5.74
C SER A 138 3.93 19.13 -5.31
N LEU A 139 5.04 18.64 -4.76
CA LEU A 139 5.08 17.31 -4.14
C LEU A 139 4.44 17.29 -2.75
N LEU A 140 4.10 18.46 -2.22
CA LEU A 140 3.46 18.62 -0.91
C LEU A 140 1.95 18.78 -1.03
N ASP A 141 1.40 19.02 -2.22
CA ASP A 141 -0.05 19.14 -2.44
C ASP A 141 -0.48 18.09 -3.47
N PRO A 142 -0.64 16.82 -3.04
CA PRO A 142 -0.85 15.70 -3.96
C PRO A 142 -2.17 15.84 -4.73
N TRP A 143 -2.09 15.85 -6.07
CA TRP A 143 -3.28 16.04 -6.88
C TRP A 143 -4.04 14.75 -7.20
N TYR A 144 -5.36 14.78 -6.91
CA TYR A 144 -6.38 13.80 -7.32
C TYR A 144 -6.21 12.36 -6.79
N LEU A 145 -5.24 11.58 -7.32
CA LEU A 145 -5.01 10.17 -6.95
C LEU A 145 -3.68 9.95 -6.23
N THR A 146 -2.75 10.87 -6.33
CA THR A 146 -1.40 10.66 -5.78
C THR A 146 -1.37 10.64 -4.26
N TRP A 147 -2.41 11.19 -3.61
CA TRP A 147 -2.61 11.17 -2.16
C TRP A 147 -2.52 9.75 -1.58
N PHE A 148 -3.03 8.74 -2.28
CA PHE A 148 -3.03 7.37 -1.77
C PHE A 148 -1.61 6.81 -1.71
N LEU A 149 -0.72 7.21 -2.63
CA LEU A 149 0.67 6.74 -2.64
C LEU A 149 1.45 7.35 -1.48
N ILE A 150 1.29 8.65 -1.24
CA ILE A 150 1.93 9.31 -0.09
C ILE A 150 1.35 8.79 1.24
N ALA A 151 0.03 8.60 1.33
CA ALA A 151 -0.60 8.00 2.49
C ALA A 151 -0.09 6.56 2.73
N LEU A 152 -0.02 5.74 1.68
CA LEU A 152 0.52 4.39 1.77
C LEU A 152 1.99 4.39 2.20
N PHE A 153 2.78 5.35 1.73
CA PHE A 153 4.17 5.52 2.17
C PHE A 153 4.23 5.80 3.69
N VAL A 154 3.49 6.80 4.16
CA VAL A 154 3.42 7.18 5.58
C VAL A 154 2.94 6.02 6.46
N TRP A 155 1.85 5.35 6.08
CA TRP A 155 1.29 4.23 6.83
C TRP A 155 2.26 3.03 6.90
N ARG A 156 2.98 2.74 5.82
CA ARG A 156 3.97 1.66 5.80
C ARG A 156 5.20 1.99 6.64
N VAL A 157 5.73 3.21 6.56
CA VAL A 157 6.86 3.64 7.40
C VAL A 157 6.49 3.60 8.89
N THR A 158 5.27 3.99 9.24
CA THR A 158 4.79 4.00 10.65
C THR A 158 4.35 2.61 11.15
N THR A 159 4.31 1.59 10.30
CA THR A 159 3.89 0.22 10.66
C THR A 159 4.54 -0.34 11.94
N PRO A 160 5.86 -0.21 12.18
CA PRO A 160 6.49 -0.72 13.40
C PRO A 160 5.88 -0.14 14.69
N VAL A 161 5.46 1.13 14.68
CA VAL A 161 4.83 1.80 15.82
C VAL A 161 3.48 1.16 16.15
N TRP A 162 2.66 0.91 15.13
CA TRP A 162 1.34 0.29 15.30
C TRP A 162 1.41 -1.16 15.79
N ARG A 163 2.51 -1.87 15.51
CA ARG A 163 2.69 -3.26 15.95
C ARG A 163 3.07 -3.40 17.41
N ILE A 164 3.68 -2.36 18.02
CA ILE A 164 4.05 -2.36 19.44
C ILE A 164 2.99 -1.72 20.34
N ALA A 165 2.07 -0.94 19.76
CA ALA A 165 0.97 -0.35 20.49
C ALA A 165 0.01 -1.43 21.05
N ARG A 166 -0.43 -1.26 22.29
CA ARG A 166 -1.34 -2.22 22.97
C ARG A 166 -2.75 -2.24 22.38
N HIS A 167 -3.25 -1.07 21.98
CA HIS A 167 -4.59 -0.88 21.42
C HIS A 167 -4.51 -0.04 20.13
N PRO A 168 -3.94 -0.59 19.04
CA PRO A 168 -3.58 0.19 17.87
C PRO A 168 -4.78 0.72 17.09
N VAL A 169 -5.86 -0.07 16.95
CA VAL A 169 -7.07 0.37 16.24
C VAL A 169 -7.82 1.48 17.00
N PRO A 170 -8.10 1.36 18.32
CA PRO A 170 -8.66 2.47 19.09
C PRO A 170 -7.81 3.74 19.05
N LEU A 171 -6.48 3.61 19.12
CA LEU A 171 -5.57 4.74 19.02
C LEU A 171 -5.66 5.42 17.64
N ALA A 172 -5.68 4.64 16.55
CA ALA A 172 -5.86 5.17 15.21
C ALA A 172 -7.21 5.87 15.04
N LEU A 173 -8.30 5.32 15.61
CA LEU A 173 -9.62 5.96 15.61
C LEU A 173 -9.64 7.27 16.38
N ALA A 174 -8.95 7.34 17.52
CA ALA A 174 -8.82 8.60 18.27
C ALA A 174 -8.09 9.66 17.44
N ILE A 175 -7.01 9.29 16.74
CA ILE A 175 -6.27 10.19 15.84
C ILE A 175 -7.15 10.65 14.68
N ALA A 176 -7.90 9.74 14.05
CA ALA A 176 -8.83 10.08 12.97
C ALA A 176 -9.94 11.04 13.45
N ALA A 177 -10.50 10.81 14.63
CA ALA A 177 -11.54 11.65 15.21
C ALA A 177 -11.00 13.06 15.51
N LEU A 178 -9.79 13.17 16.07
CA LEU A 178 -9.12 14.46 16.29
C LEU A 178 -8.85 15.19 14.97
N ALA A 179 -8.40 14.47 13.94
CA ALA A 179 -8.19 15.06 12.62
C ALA A 179 -9.50 15.60 12.03
N SER A 180 -10.59 14.84 12.14
CA SER A 180 -11.90 15.23 11.61
C SER A 180 -12.52 16.48 12.26
N CYS A 181 -12.00 16.94 13.40
CA CYS A 181 -12.47 18.14 14.09
C CYS A 181 -11.40 19.23 14.21
N SER A 182 -10.27 19.09 13.52
CA SER A 182 -9.16 20.06 13.56
C SER A 182 -9.02 20.77 12.20
N PRO A 183 -9.52 22.00 12.05
CA PRO A 183 -9.41 22.77 10.81
C PRO A 183 -8.00 23.32 10.57
N ASP A 184 -7.12 23.29 11.58
CA ASP A 184 -5.73 23.74 11.46
C ASP A 184 -4.83 22.73 10.73
N ILE A 185 -5.32 21.52 10.47
CA ILE A 185 -4.63 20.54 9.64
C ILE A 185 -4.81 20.98 8.19
N GLY A 186 -3.80 21.68 7.66
CA GLY A 186 -3.78 22.13 6.27
C GLY A 186 -3.74 21.00 5.25
N ASP A 187 -3.89 21.36 3.98
CA ASP A 187 -3.94 20.45 2.82
C ASP A 187 -2.60 19.77 2.50
N ASP A 188 -1.52 20.16 3.18
CA ASP A 188 -0.18 19.59 2.99
C ASP A 188 -0.18 18.06 3.15
N LEU A 189 0.32 17.38 2.13
CA LEU A 189 0.41 15.92 1.95
C LEU A 189 -0.92 15.19 2.03
N ASP A 190 -2.06 15.89 1.88
CA ASP A 190 -3.40 15.34 2.12
C ASP A 190 -3.50 14.75 3.55
N LEU A 191 -2.88 15.42 4.53
CA LEU A 191 -2.70 14.89 5.89
C LEU A 191 -4.04 14.56 6.57
N GLN A 192 -5.09 15.35 6.32
CA GLN A 192 -6.47 15.05 6.70
C GLN A 192 -6.87 13.63 6.28
N ARG A 193 -6.74 13.29 4.99
CA ARG A 193 -7.04 11.94 4.47
C ARG A 193 -6.14 10.89 5.08
N VAL A 194 -4.85 11.16 5.18
CA VAL A 194 -3.87 10.21 5.73
C VAL A 194 -4.25 9.82 7.17
N LEU A 195 -4.65 10.78 8.00
CA LEU A 195 -5.02 10.56 9.39
C LEU A 195 -6.42 9.95 9.53
N GLN A 196 -7.40 10.44 8.78
CA GLN A 196 -8.78 9.96 8.86
C GLN A 196 -8.94 8.51 8.33
N PHE A 197 -8.13 8.10 7.34
CA PHE A 197 -8.13 6.72 6.81
C PHE A 197 -7.18 5.75 7.55
N LEU A 198 -6.30 6.25 8.42
CA LEU A 198 -5.37 5.45 9.22
C LEU A 198 -6.02 4.26 9.96
N PRO A 199 -7.23 4.38 10.56
CA PRO A 199 -7.89 3.26 11.25
C PRO A 199 -8.06 2.02 10.38
N PHE A 200 -8.37 2.18 9.09
CA PHE A 200 -8.54 1.06 8.16
C PHE A 200 -7.20 0.37 7.89
N PHE A 201 -6.12 1.13 7.76
CA PHE A 201 -4.79 0.55 7.53
C PHE A 201 -4.35 -0.26 8.75
N VAL A 202 -4.51 0.33 9.94
CA VAL A 202 -4.14 -0.28 11.21
C VAL A 202 -5.01 -1.50 11.53
N ALA A 203 -6.30 -1.47 11.21
CA ALA A 203 -7.17 -2.64 11.28
C ALA A 203 -6.64 -3.76 10.39
N GLY A 204 -6.31 -3.45 9.13
CA GLY A 204 -5.77 -4.41 8.16
C GLY A 204 -4.45 -5.03 8.63
N LEU A 205 -3.57 -4.22 9.23
CA LEU A 205 -2.29 -4.65 9.81
C LEU A 205 -2.44 -5.76 10.85
N HIS A 206 -3.54 -5.75 11.59
CA HIS A 206 -3.85 -6.72 12.65
C HIS A 206 -4.78 -7.84 12.19
N MET A 207 -5.24 -7.83 10.93
CA MET A 207 -6.04 -8.91 10.38
C MET A 207 -5.20 -10.16 10.12
N ARG A 208 -5.79 -11.29 10.48
CA ARG A 208 -5.31 -12.64 10.17
C ARG A 208 -6.06 -13.27 8.97
N PRO A 209 -5.47 -14.25 8.26
CA PRO A 209 -6.12 -14.92 7.13
C PRO A 209 -7.52 -15.49 7.45
N GLU A 210 -7.77 -15.88 8.70
CA GLU A 210 -9.02 -16.45 9.17
C GLU A 210 -10.19 -15.48 9.03
N HIS A 211 -9.96 -14.17 9.21
CA HIS A 211 -11.01 -13.16 9.03
C HIS A 211 -11.48 -13.10 7.57
N PHE A 212 -10.55 -13.19 6.60
CA PHE A 212 -10.89 -13.27 5.18
C PHE A 212 -11.60 -14.58 4.83
N ARG A 213 -11.26 -15.70 5.49
CA ARG A 213 -12.00 -16.96 5.35
C ARG A 213 -13.42 -16.85 5.91
N MET A 214 -13.59 -16.14 7.02
CA MET A 214 -14.88 -15.96 7.68
C MET A 214 -15.86 -15.14 6.83
N VAL A 215 -15.43 -14.01 6.27
CA VAL A 215 -16.31 -13.17 5.41
C VAL A 215 -16.72 -13.87 4.11
N ARG A 216 -15.96 -14.87 3.66
CA ARG A 216 -16.26 -15.66 2.45
C ARG A 216 -17.19 -16.85 2.69
N ARG A 217 -17.68 -17.04 3.92
CA ARG A 217 -18.65 -18.11 4.22
C ARG A 217 -19.97 -17.85 3.49
N ARG A 218 -20.72 -18.92 3.17
CA ARG A 218 -21.97 -18.83 2.42
C ARG A 218 -23.01 -17.98 3.14
N GLU A 219 -23.06 -18.08 4.47
CA GLU A 219 -23.97 -17.32 5.33
C GLU A 219 -23.71 -15.82 5.21
N VAL A 220 -22.43 -15.41 5.31
CA VAL A 220 -22.04 -14.00 5.16
C VAL A 220 -22.33 -13.51 3.75
N ARG A 221 -22.10 -14.33 2.73
CA ARG A 221 -22.42 -13.99 1.33
C ARG A 221 -23.91 -13.74 1.11
N MET A 222 -24.78 -14.52 1.76
CA MET A 222 -26.23 -14.34 1.70
C MET A 222 -26.66 -13.07 2.44
N VAL A 223 -26.09 -12.80 3.62
CA VAL A 223 -26.37 -11.58 4.40
C VAL A 223 -25.81 -10.32 3.75
N ALA A 224 -24.71 -10.41 3.00
CA ALA A 224 -24.11 -9.28 2.29
C ALA A 224 -25.08 -8.65 1.29
N LEU A 225 -26.00 -9.42 0.70
CA LEU A 225 -26.99 -8.93 -0.27
C LEU A 225 -28.00 -7.95 0.33
N PRO A 226 -28.80 -8.31 1.37
CA PRO A 226 -29.70 -7.36 1.99
C PRO A 226 -28.94 -6.18 2.64
N VAL A 227 -27.74 -6.39 3.18
CA VAL A 227 -26.94 -5.29 3.76
C VAL A 227 -26.50 -4.28 2.69
N ALA A 228 -25.96 -4.75 1.56
CA ALA A 228 -25.58 -3.89 0.46
C ALA A 228 -26.80 -3.20 -0.19
N ALA A 229 -27.92 -3.92 -0.35
CA ALA A 229 -29.16 -3.35 -0.85
C ALA A 229 -29.70 -2.26 0.08
N ALA A 230 -29.70 -2.49 1.39
CA ALA A 230 -30.09 -1.49 2.38
C ALA A 230 -29.17 -0.26 2.33
N ALA A 231 -27.86 -0.45 2.17
CA ALA A 231 -26.91 0.65 2.02
C ALA A 231 -27.08 1.43 0.70
N LEU A 232 -27.44 0.76 -0.41
CA LEU A 232 -27.81 1.43 -1.67
C LEU A 232 -29.08 2.27 -1.52
N VAL A 233 -30.11 1.74 -0.86
CA VAL A 233 -31.33 2.50 -0.56
C VAL A 233 -31.02 3.68 0.37
N PHE A 234 -30.21 3.46 1.39
CA PHE A 234 -29.79 4.50 2.33
C PHE A 234 -29.02 5.62 1.63
N THR A 235 -28.03 5.28 0.79
CA THR A 235 -27.26 6.29 0.04
C THR A 235 -28.17 7.07 -0.91
N TYR A 236 -29.10 6.42 -1.60
CA TYR A 236 -30.11 7.13 -2.41
C TYR A 236 -30.95 8.10 -1.58
N TRP A 237 -31.39 7.69 -0.39
CA TRP A 237 -32.10 8.57 0.55
C TRP A 237 -31.23 9.73 1.09
N ALA A 238 -29.94 9.48 1.29
CA ALA A 238 -28.98 10.40 1.88
C ALA A 238 -28.45 11.48 0.92
N VAL A 239 -28.43 11.23 -0.40
CA VAL A 239 -27.93 12.20 -1.41
C VAL A 239 -28.37 13.65 -1.17
N PRO A 240 -29.67 13.97 -1.01
CA PRO A 240 -30.11 15.36 -0.79
C PRO A 240 -29.97 15.86 0.66
N ARG A 241 -29.50 15.03 1.60
CA ARG A 241 -29.52 15.29 3.05
C ARG A 241 -28.15 15.33 3.69
N MET A 242 -27.13 14.79 3.04
CA MET A 242 -25.81 14.61 3.60
C MET A 242 -24.75 15.15 2.64
N ASN A 243 -23.79 15.89 3.18
CA ASN A 243 -22.64 16.34 2.40
C ASN A 243 -21.80 15.13 1.99
N ALA A 244 -21.62 14.91 0.69
CA ALA A 244 -20.79 13.81 0.18
C ALA A 244 -19.30 13.94 0.56
N GLY A 245 -18.86 15.14 0.98
CA GLY A 245 -17.50 15.41 1.47
C GLY A 245 -17.07 14.51 2.63
N TRP A 246 -18.02 14.05 3.45
CA TRP A 246 -17.77 13.08 4.52
C TRP A 246 -17.07 11.81 4.04
N PHE A 247 -17.33 11.34 2.82
CA PHE A 247 -16.72 10.13 2.27
C PHE A 247 -15.32 10.37 1.68
N TYR A 248 -14.91 11.63 1.50
CA TYR A 248 -13.59 11.97 0.99
C TYR A 248 -12.52 12.01 2.07
N HIS A 249 -12.93 12.15 3.34
CA HIS A 249 -12.03 12.20 4.49
C HIS A 249 -10.93 13.27 4.40
N ARG A 250 -11.14 14.32 3.60
CA ARG A 250 -10.15 15.40 3.39
C ARG A 250 -10.46 16.67 4.17
N ASP A 251 -11.70 16.85 4.59
CA ASP A 251 -12.18 18.08 5.21
C ASP A 251 -12.49 17.78 6.68
N SER A 252 -12.25 18.75 7.55
CA SER A 252 -12.78 18.77 8.92
C SER A 252 -14.29 19.03 8.91
N ALA A 253 -14.96 18.69 10.01
CA ALA A 253 -16.38 18.96 10.19
C ALA A 253 -16.70 20.46 10.00
N GLN A 254 -15.84 21.33 10.51
CA GLN A 254 -16.01 22.79 10.44
C GLN A 254 -15.90 23.32 9.01
N GLU A 255 -14.98 22.80 8.20
CA GLU A 255 -14.85 23.18 6.77
C GLU A 255 -16.06 22.75 5.95
N MET A 256 -16.74 21.67 6.36
CA MET A 256 -18.01 21.23 5.78
C MET A 256 -19.23 22.01 6.32
N GLY A 257 -19.04 23.01 7.18
CA GLY A 257 -20.11 23.79 7.81
C GLY A 257 -20.86 23.04 8.91
N ALA A 258 -20.30 21.94 9.41
CA ALA A 258 -20.88 21.14 10.48
C ALA A 258 -20.22 21.43 11.85
N PRO A 259 -20.91 21.20 12.98
CA PRO A 259 -20.31 21.32 14.30
C PRO A 259 -19.11 20.36 14.47
N TRP A 260 -18.06 20.79 15.18
CA TRP A 260 -16.84 19.97 15.39
C TRP A 260 -17.12 18.55 15.91
N TRP A 261 -18.10 18.41 16.82
CA TRP A 261 -18.44 17.11 17.42
C TRP A 261 -19.04 16.13 16.40
N SER A 262 -19.64 16.64 15.32
CA SER A 262 -20.15 15.81 14.24
C SER A 262 -19.02 15.05 13.54
N GLY A 263 -17.82 15.62 13.46
CA GLY A 263 -16.63 14.93 12.91
C GLY A 263 -16.29 13.67 13.70
N ILE A 264 -16.32 13.76 15.04
CA ILE A 264 -16.08 12.61 15.92
C ILE A 264 -17.14 11.52 15.67
N VAL A 265 -18.42 11.89 15.69
CA VAL A 265 -19.54 10.95 15.47
C VAL A 265 -19.43 10.30 14.09
N MET A 266 -19.20 11.10 13.05
CA MET A 266 -19.06 10.65 11.67
C MET A 266 -17.85 9.75 11.49
N THR A 267 -16.73 10.00 12.18
CA THR A 267 -15.55 9.13 12.14
C THR A 267 -15.91 7.71 12.59
N PHE A 268 -16.57 7.54 13.73
CA PHE A 268 -16.97 6.22 14.22
C PHE A 268 -18.06 5.58 13.35
N ALA A 269 -19.06 6.37 12.94
CA ALA A 269 -20.16 5.87 12.11
C ALA A 269 -19.65 5.40 10.73
N LEU A 270 -18.88 6.23 10.03
CA LEU A 270 -18.30 5.89 8.73
C LEU A 270 -17.32 4.74 8.85
N PHE A 271 -16.48 4.69 9.88
CA PHE A 271 -15.59 3.54 10.09
C PHE A 271 -16.39 2.23 10.20
N GLY A 272 -17.44 2.21 11.04
CA GLY A 272 -18.31 1.04 11.20
C GLY A 272 -19.00 0.64 9.90
N CYS A 273 -19.68 1.57 9.24
CA CYS A 273 -20.37 1.33 7.97
C CYS A 273 -19.41 0.85 6.87
N SER A 274 -18.25 1.51 6.75
CA SER A 274 -17.22 1.17 5.76
C SER A 274 -16.66 -0.22 5.99
N MET A 275 -16.43 -0.62 7.24
CA MET A 275 -15.95 -1.96 7.58
C MET A 275 -16.99 -3.04 7.23
N VAL A 276 -18.27 -2.79 7.50
CA VAL A 276 -19.37 -3.69 7.12
C VAL A 276 -19.49 -3.83 5.61
N LEU A 277 -19.47 -2.72 4.86
CA LEU A 277 -19.56 -2.74 3.40
C LEU A 277 -18.31 -3.36 2.76
N THR A 278 -17.13 -3.13 3.33
CA THR A 278 -15.89 -3.80 2.93
C THR A 278 -15.99 -5.31 3.13
N ALA A 279 -16.57 -5.77 4.25
CA ALA A 279 -16.81 -7.19 4.48
C ALA A 279 -17.81 -7.78 3.46
N CYS A 280 -18.87 -7.04 3.11
CA CYS A 280 -19.83 -7.43 2.07
C CYS A 280 -19.14 -7.58 0.71
N PHE A 281 -18.30 -6.60 0.34
CA PHE A 281 -17.50 -6.65 -0.87
C PHE A 281 -16.61 -7.90 -0.89
N PHE A 282 -15.83 -8.15 0.16
CA PHE A 282 -14.98 -9.34 0.26
C PHE A 282 -15.75 -10.66 0.25
N ALA A 283 -16.98 -10.69 0.76
CA ALA A 283 -17.84 -11.89 0.72
C ALA A 283 -18.20 -12.30 -0.72
N TRP A 284 -18.22 -11.35 -1.65
CA TRP A 284 -18.52 -11.59 -3.06
C TRP A 284 -17.31 -11.79 -3.96
N VAL A 285 -16.11 -11.44 -3.48
CA VAL A 285 -14.87 -11.68 -4.24
C VAL A 285 -14.61 -13.19 -4.36
N PRO A 286 -14.46 -13.73 -5.58
CA PRO A 286 -14.14 -15.14 -5.78
C PRO A 286 -12.77 -15.50 -5.17
N GLY A 287 -12.70 -16.59 -4.40
CA GLY A 287 -11.44 -17.11 -3.85
C GLY A 287 -10.63 -18.00 -4.80
N ARG A 288 -11.22 -18.40 -5.92
CA ARG A 288 -10.57 -19.24 -6.95
C ARG A 288 -9.87 -18.39 -8.01
N THR A 289 -8.98 -19.01 -8.77
CA THR A 289 -8.41 -18.39 -9.97
C THR A 289 -9.51 -18.13 -11.00
N MET A 290 -9.52 -16.90 -11.52
CA MET A 290 -10.45 -16.38 -12.52
C MET A 290 -9.65 -15.80 -13.70
N TRP A 291 -10.30 -15.54 -14.82
CA TRP A 291 -9.64 -14.96 -16.01
C TRP A 291 -8.96 -13.61 -15.71
N PHE A 292 -9.54 -12.82 -14.79
CA PHE A 292 -9.01 -11.52 -14.39
C PHE A 292 -8.01 -11.57 -13.22
N THR A 293 -7.73 -12.74 -12.64
CA THR A 293 -6.80 -12.83 -11.50
C THR A 293 -5.41 -12.29 -11.86
N ALA A 294 -4.94 -12.54 -13.08
CA ALA A 294 -3.67 -12.01 -13.57
C ALA A 294 -3.65 -10.46 -13.65
N LEU A 295 -4.79 -9.83 -13.89
CA LEU A 295 -4.94 -8.37 -13.94
C LEU A 295 -4.79 -7.73 -12.55
N GLY A 296 -4.98 -8.50 -11.47
CA GLY A 296 -4.76 -8.06 -10.09
C GLY A 296 -3.31 -7.66 -9.77
N ALA A 297 -2.34 -8.01 -10.62
CA ALA A 297 -0.97 -7.51 -10.55
C ALA A 297 -0.81 -6.09 -11.12
N GLY A 298 -1.66 -5.70 -12.07
CA GLY A 298 -1.62 -4.42 -12.78
C GLY A 298 -2.44 -3.31 -12.13
N THR A 299 -2.98 -3.51 -10.93
CA THR A 299 -3.95 -2.58 -10.35
C THR A 299 -3.35 -1.21 -10.00
N LEU A 300 -2.04 -1.13 -9.70
CA LEU A 300 -1.36 0.15 -9.53
C LEU A 300 -1.27 0.93 -10.86
N TYR A 301 -1.08 0.23 -11.98
CA TYR A 301 -1.10 0.82 -13.33
C TYR A 301 -2.49 1.30 -13.68
N GLY A 302 -3.52 0.46 -13.48
CA GLY A 302 -4.91 0.86 -13.61
C GLY A 302 -5.23 2.09 -12.77
N TYR A 303 -4.77 2.11 -11.51
CA TYR A 303 -4.94 3.24 -10.59
C TYR A 303 -4.34 4.54 -11.10
N LEU A 304 -3.04 4.57 -11.41
CA LEU A 304 -2.43 5.84 -11.78
C LEU A 304 -2.80 6.31 -13.20
N LEU A 305 -3.07 5.39 -14.13
CA LEU A 305 -3.37 5.74 -15.53
C LEU A 305 -4.83 6.10 -15.77
N HIS A 306 -5.80 5.48 -15.06
CA HIS A 306 -7.20 5.81 -15.30
C HIS A 306 -7.49 7.27 -14.92
N GLY A 307 -6.84 7.81 -13.88
CA GLY A 307 -7.08 9.19 -13.49
C GLY A 307 -6.62 10.21 -14.54
N LEU A 308 -5.55 9.91 -15.29
CA LEU A 308 -5.12 10.73 -16.43
C LEU A 308 -6.20 10.75 -17.51
N LEU A 309 -6.82 9.59 -17.79
CA LEU A 309 -7.92 9.51 -18.75
C LEU A 309 -9.18 10.21 -18.25
N ILE A 310 -9.54 10.04 -16.97
CA ILE A 310 -10.71 10.71 -16.39
C ILE A 310 -10.53 12.23 -16.43
N LYS A 311 -9.40 12.76 -15.94
CA LYS A 311 -9.18 14.20 -15.92
C LYS A 311 -8.94 14.76 -17.33
N GLY A 312 -8.22 14.03 -18.19
CA GLY A 312 -8.11 14.36 -19.61
C GLY A 312 -9.47 14.43 -20.32
N SER A 313 -10.36 13.48 -20.04
CA SER A 313 -11.73 13.47 -20.61
C SER A 313 -12.58 14.65 -20.13
N HIS A 314 -12.36 15.12 -18.89
CA HIS A 314 -13.01 16.31 -18.37
C HIS A 314 -12.49 17.58 -19.08
N PHE A 315 -11.16 17.74 -19.22
CA PHE A 315 -10.59 18.86 -19.96
C PHE A 315 -10.97 18.87 -21.44
N ALA A 316 -11.17 17.69 -22.04
CA ALA A 316 -11.56 17.54 -23.44
C ALA A 316 -13.09 17.63 -23.68
N GLY A 317 -13.91 17.92 -22.65
CA GLY A 317 -15.36 18.08 -22.79
C GLY A 317 -16.11 16.79 -23.16
N TRP A 318 -15.56 15.61 -22.85
CA TRP A 318 -16.18 14.33 -23.26
C TRP A 318 -17.54 14.08 -22.60
N TYR A 319 -17.85 14.78 -21.51
CA TYR A 319 -19.13 14.67 -20.79
C TYR A 319 -20.18 15.70 -21.25
N ASP A 320 -19.82 16.64 -22.12
CA ASP A 320 -20.73 17.71 -22.59
C ASP A 320 -21.97 17.20 -23.37
N PRO A 321 -21.89 16.11 -24.17
CA PRO A 321 -23.05 15.59 -24.87
C PRO A 321 -24.21 15.19 -23.94
N SER A 322 -25.39 15.76 -24.17
CA SER A 322 -26.58 15.57 -23.30
C SER A 322 -27.02 14.12 -23.14
N TRP A 323 -26.77 13.26 -24.14
CA TRP A 323 -27.13 11.84 -24.07
C TRP A 323 -26.38 11.09 -22.95
N LEU A 324 -25.20 11.56 -22.53
CA LEU A 324 -24.43 10.97 -21.43
C LEU A 324 -25.10 11.17 -20.07
N HIS A 325 -25.94 12.19 -19.94
CA HIS A 325 -26.72 12.46 -18.74
C HIS A 325 -28.04 11.66 -18.68
N THR A 326 -28.32 10.82 -19.67
CA THR A 326 -29.42 9.86 -19.62
C THR A 326 -29.02 8.57 -18.87
N PRO A 327 -29.97 7.75 -18.40
CA PRO A 327 -29.65 6.46 -17.78
C PRO A 327 -28.82 5.54 -18.70
N ALA A 328 -29.11 5.52 -20.00
CA ALA A 328 -28.35 4.74 -20.97
C ALA A 328 -26.91 5.28 -21.13
N GLY A 329 -26.76 6.60 -21.15
CA GLY A 329 -25.46 7.27 -21.15
C GLY A 329 -24.61 6.92 -19.93
N ALA A 330 -25.20 7.00 -18.72
CA ALA A 330 -24.52 6.64 -17.48
C ALA A 330 -24.09 5.15 -17.46
N ILE A 331 -24.92 4.25 -17.98
CA ILE A 331 -24.56 2.82 -18.14
C ILE A 331 -23.39 2.67 -19.13
N ALA A 332 -23.44 3.37 -20.27
CA ALA A 332 -22.37 3.34 -21.25
C ALA A 332 -21.03 3.82 -20.66
N VAL A 333 -21.03 4.95 -19.94
CA VAL A 333 -19.86 5.48 -19.22
C VAL A 333 -19.32 4.45 -18.23
N THR A 334 -20.20 3.80 -17.46
CA THR A 334 -19.83 2.75 -16.49
C THR A 334 -19.11 1.58 -17.16
N VAL A 335 -19.65 1.09 -18.29
CA VAL A 335 -19.07 -0.02 -19.05
C VAL A 335 -17.74 0.39 -19.68
N ILE A 336 -17.66 1.58 -20.27
CA ILE A 336 -16.43 2.12 -20.86
C ILE A 336 -15.34 2.23 -19.79
N ALA A 337 -15.64 2.82 -18.62
CA ALA A 337 -14.70 2.93 -17.52
C ALA A 337 -14.17 1.55 -17.07
N ALA A 338 -15.05 0.56 -16.97
CA ALA A 338 -14.69 -0.82 -16.62
C ALA A 338 -13.75 -1.45 -17.66
N VAL A 339 -14.06 -1.31 -18.95
CA VAL A 339 -13.26 -1.86 -20.05
C VAL A 339 -11.89 -1.17 -20.10
N VAL A 340 -11.86 0.15 -20.01
CA VAL A 340 -10.63 0.95 -20.05
C VAL A 340 -9.71 0.56 -18.89
N VAL A 341 -10.18 0.55 -17.64
CA VAL A 341 -9.32 0.19 -16.50
C VAL A 341 -8.87 -1.27 -16.56
N THR A 342 -9.70 -2.17 -17.10
CA THR A 342 -9.33 -3.57 -17.35
C THR A 342 -8.17 -3.66 -18.34
N ALA A 343 -8.24 -2.91 -19.44
CA ALA A 343 -7.15 -2.84 -20.43
C ALA A 343 -5.87 -2.21 -19.83
N LEU A 344 -6.01 -1.19 -18.99
CA LEU A 344 -4.88 -0.57 -18.29
C LEU A 344 -4.20 -1.51 -17.28
N CYS A 345 -4.93 -2.49 -16.73
CA CYS A 345 -4.36 -3.53 -15.87
C CYS A 345 -3.63 -4.64 -16.65
N SER A 346 -3.66 -4.62 -17.98
CA SER A 346 -3.11 -5.69 -18.81
C SER A 346 -1.59 -5.85 -18.66
N PRO A 347 -1.04 -7.06 -18.86
CA PRO A 347 0.41 -7.29 -18.80
C PRO A 347 1.21 -6.46 -19.81
N LEU A 348 0.60 -6.06 -20.93
CA LEU A 348 1.24 -5.22 -21.94
C LEU A 348 1.57 -3.84 -21.36
N VAL A 349 0.59 -3.18 -20.76
CA VAL A 349 0.75 -1.88 -20.11
C VAL A 349 1.75 -1.95 -18.96
N GLN A 350 1.71 -3.04 -18.18
CA GLN A 350 2.70 -3.27 -17.13
C GLN A 350 4.12 -3.33 -17.68
N ARG A 351 4.34 -4.00 -18.82
CA ARG A 351 5.68 -4.11 -19.44
C ARG A 351 6.16 -2.77 -19.97
N THR A 352 5.30 -1.98 -20.60
CA THR A 352 5.69 -0.70 -21.20
C THR A 352 6.00 0.36 -20.16
N LEU A 353 5.25 0.41 -19.05
CA LEU A 353 5.39 1.43 -18.00
C LEU A 353 6.16 0.95 -16.76
N ARG A 354 6.72 -0.27 -16.80
CA ARG A 354 7.55 -0.82 -15.73
C ARG A 354 8.68 0.13 -15.31
N PHE A 355 9.28 0.86 -16.25
CA PHE A 355 10.40 1.76 -15.96
C PHE A 355 10.01 2.91 -15.00
N ALA A 356 8.77 3.41 -15.11
CA ALA A 356 8.27 4.50 -14.27
C ALA A 356 7.63 3.97 -12.97
N MET A 357 6.94 2.83 -13.04
CA MET A 357 6.13 2.29 -11.95
C MET A 357 6.88 1.34 -11.02
N GLU A 358 7.91 0.66 -11.51
CA GLU A 358 8.73 -0.28 -10.76
C GLU A 358 10.24 -0.08 -11.03
N PRO A 359 10.79 1.15 -10.84
CA PRO A 359 12.20 1.42 -11.11
C PRO A 359 13.11 0.70 -10.11
N ARG A 360 14.05 -0.12 -10.58
CA ARG A 360 14.96 -0.88 -9.68
C ARG A 360 15.96 0.00 -8.93
N MET A 361 16.29 1.17 -9.51
CA MET A 361 17.22 2.19 -8.98
C MET A 361 18.48 1.61 -8.34
N GLU A 362 19.09 0.58 -8.93
CA GLU A 362 20.29 -0.06 -8.37
C GLU A 362 21.48 0.91 -8.27
N TRP A 363 21.51 1.96 -9.08
CA TRP A 363 22.49 3.04 -9.03
C TRP A 363 22.36 3.96 -7.81
N ALA A 364 21.16 4.10 -7.23
CA ALA A 364 20.88 5.07 -6.16
C ALA A 364 21.07 4.51 -4.74
N PHE A 365 21.21 3.18 -4.59
CA PHE A 365 21.32 2.52 -3.30
C PHE A 365 22.61 1.72 -3.21
N ARG A 366 23.32 1.84 -2.08
CA ARG A 366 24.49 1.01 -1.81
C ARG A 366 24.09 -0.47 -1.77
N SER A 367 24.92 -1.35 -2.34
CA SER A 367 24.75 -2.79 -2.15
C SER A 367 24.97 -3.08 -0.67
N VAL A 368 23.92 -3.59 -0.01
CA VAL A 368 24.06 -4.07 1.37
C VAL A 368 24.77 -5.42 1.27
N ALA A 369 26.10 -5.39 1.30
CA ALA A 369 26.90 -6.56 1.58
C ALA A 369 26.56 -7.01 3.02
N GLY A 370 25.82 -8.11 3.18
CA GLY A 370 25.48 -8.62 4.52
C GLY A 370 24.17 -9.37 4.62
N SER A 371 24.07 -10.52 3.96
CA SER A 371 23.34 -11.66 4.51
C SER A 371 24.22 -12.87 4.26
N PRO A 372 24.65 -13.62 5.28
CA PRO A 372 25.39 -14.85 5.06
C PRO A 372 24.41 -15.81 4.40
N ALA A 373 24.54 -15.95 3.08
CA ALA A 373 24.06 -17.14 2.40
C ALA A 373 24.76 -18.33 3.08
N ALA A 374 23.95 -19.25 3.60
CA ALA A 374 24.44 -20.50 4.14
C ALA A 374 25.35 -21.18 3.10
N GLY A 375 26.63 -21.37 3.44
CA GLY A 375 27.53 -22.27 2.72
C GLY A 375 27.03 -23.72 2.84
N PRO A 376 27.46 -24.61 1.92
CA PRO A 376 28.81 -25.19 1.98
C PRO A 376 29.43 -25.38 0.56
N GLY A 377 30.70 -25.65 0.31
CA GLY A 377 31.87 -26.09 1.07
C GLY A 377 32.90 -26.65 0.08
N ALA A 378 34.13 -26.88 0.54
CA ALA A 378 35.26 -27.57 -0.11
C ALA A 378 36.10 -26.79 -1.16
N GLY A 379 37.38 -26.59 -0.81
CA GLY A 379 38.44 -26.06 -1.69
C GLY A 379 39.01 -27.12 -2.65
N PRO A 380 40.15 -26.81 -3.28
CA PRO A 380 41.35 -27.55 -2.88
C PRO A 380 42.59 -26.66 -2.69
N ALA A 381 43.56 -27.23 -1.98
CA ALA A 381 44.84 -26.65 -1.61
C ALA A 381 45.87 -26.61 -2.76
N ALA A 382 46.85 -25.73 -2.56
CA ALA A 382 48.30 -25.87 -2.80
C ALA A 382 48.96 -24.98 -3.89
N ALA A 383 50.22 -24.64 -3.55
CA ALA A 383 51.27 -23.85 -4.21
C ALA A 383 51.14 -22.32 -4.04
N GLY A 384 52.10 -21.57 -3.50
CA GLY A 384 53.50 -21.81 -3.12
C GLY A 384 54.32 -20.56 -3.48
N SER A 385 55.30 -20.19 -2.62
CA SER A 385 56.29 -19.09 -2.78
C SER A 385 55.77 -17.66 -2.57
N GLY A 386 56.39 -16.73 -1.82
CA GLY A 386 57.68 -16.66 -1.14
C GLY A 386 58.10 -15.18 -0.99
N ALA A 387 58.73 -14.83 0.14
CA ALA A 387 59.51 -13.59 0.41
C ALA A 387 58.74 -12.24 0.43
N ALA A 388 59.10 -11.17 1.15
CA ALA A 388 60.06 -10.82 2.21
C ALA A 388 59.70 -9.35 2.62
N VAL A 389 59.64 -9.03 3.92
CA VAL A 389 60.53 -8.07 4.66
C VAL A 389 60.18 -6.57 4.61
N ALA A 390 60.18 -5.98 5.83
CA ALA A 390 60.39 -4.57 6.26
C ALA A 390 59.31 -3.52 5.91
N GLY A 391 59.01 -2.52 6.74
CA GLY A 391 59.56 -2.08 8.02
C GLY A 391 59.09 -0.64 8.32
N SER A 392 58.88 -0.35 9.61
CA SER A 392 59.12 0.95 10.30
C SER A 392 58.54 2.28 9.78
N GLY A 393 57.64 2.87 10.58
CA GLY A 393 57.96 4.09 11.35
C GLY A 393 57.70 5.49 10.75
N PRO A 394 57.63 6.55 11.60
CA PRO A 394 56.66 7.66 11.48
C PRO A 394 57.27 9.09 11.38
N GLY A 395 56.42 10.11 11.18
CA GLY A 395 56.75 11.55 11.35
C GLY A 395 55.80 12.45 10.54
N ALA A 396 54.92 13.28 11.13
CA ALA A 396 55.13 14.54 11.86
C ALA A 396 55.07 15.80 10.96
N THR A 397 54.58 16.90 11.58
CA THR A 397 54.58 18.33 11.19
C THR A 397 53.32 18.83 10.46
N VAL A 398 52.44 19.65 11.09
CA VAL A 398 52.53 21.03 11.64
C VAL A 398 52.23 22.11 10.59
N GLY A 399 51.21 22.92 10.88
CA GLY A 399 51.31 24.38 10.77
C GLY A 399 50.46 25.09 9.71
N GLY A 400 49.62 26.03 10.16
CA GLY A 400 49.49 27.32 9.46
C GLY A 400 48.08 27.86 9.18
N SER A 401 47.63 28.75 10.07
CA SER A 401 47.10 30.10 9.73
C SER A 401 45.74 30.26 9.02
N GLY A 402 44.76 30.82 9.74
CA GLY A 402 43.67 31.64 9.13
C GLY A 402 44.14 33.09 8.85
N PRO A 403 43.25 34.10 8.69
CA PRO A 403 41.78 34.07 8.60
C PRO A 403 41.23 34.87 7.39
N GLY A 404 39.92 34.81 7.13
CA GLY A 404 39.27 35.67 6.13
C GLY A 404 37.74 35.61 6.24
N ALA A 405 37.18 36.55 7.00
CA ALA A 405 35.75 36.76 7.14
C ALA A 405 35.17 37.48 5.91
N VAL A 406 34.01 37.02 5.41
CA VAL A 406 33.05 37.88 4.70
C VAL A 406 31.64 37.53 5.17
N VAL A 407 31.04 38.52 5.82
CA VAL A 407 29.64 38.60 6.22
C VAL A 407 28.82 39.07 5.03
N ALA A 408 27.70 38.40 4.73
CA ALA A 408 26.62 38.98 3.94
C ALA A 408 25.27 38.66 4.61
N ARG A 409 24.70 39.67 5.28
CA ARG A 409 23.29 39.76 5.65
C ARG A 409 22.56 40.55 4.55
N SER A 410 21.38 40.10 4.13
CA SER A 410 20.24 40.96 3.74
C SER A 410 19.00 40.07 3.61
N ALA A 411 18.10 40.09 4.59
CA ALA A 411 16.93 40.97 4.71
C ALA A 411 15.70 40.38 4.01
N ALA A 412 14.86 39.68 4.80
CA ALA A 412 13.52 39.28 4.44
C ALA A 412 12.56 40.46 4.72
N THR A 413 11.69 40.77 3.75
CA THR A 413 10.59 41.73 3.90
C THR A 413 9.27 40.97 3.75
N PRO A 414 8.29 41.12 4.67
CA PRO A 414 6.98 40.49 4.55
C PRO A 414 6.07 41.34 3.65
N ARG A 415 5.39 40.69 2.69
CA ARG A 415 4.35 41.33 1.85
C ARG A 415 3.01 41.37 2.59
N ALA A 416 2.41 42.55 2.57
CA ALA A 416 1.14 42.89 3.19
C ALA A 416 -0.07 42.31 2.44
N VAL A 417 -1.09 42.01 3.24
CA VAL A 417 -2.45 41.59 2.90
C VAL A 417 -3.23 42.78 2.32
N VAL A 418 -3.96 42.55 1.22
CA VAL A 418 -4.93 43.49 0.63
C VAL A 418 -6.34 42.94 0.89
N PRO A 419 -7.26 43.68 1.52
CA PRO A 419 -8.64 43.23 1.70
C PRO A 419 -9.50 43.53 0.46
N ALA A 420 -10.31 42.55 0.06
CA ALA A 420 -11.27 42.65 -1.02
C ALA A 420 -12.46 43.55 -0.64
N GLN A 421 -12.79 44.50 -1.53
CA GLN A 421 -13.96 45.36 -1.42
C GLN A 421 -15.23 44.60 -1.82
N ALA A 422 -16.27 44.79 -1.00
CA ALA A 422 -17.63 44.30 -1.21
C ALA A 422 -18.33 45.05 -2.35
N THR A 423 -18.92 44.32 -3.29
CA THR A 423 -19.86 44.85 -4.28
C THR A 423 -21.30 44.46 -3.89
N ARG A 424 -22.17 45.47 -3.79
CA ARG A 424 -23.62 45.33 -3.60
C ARG A 424 -24.30 44.89 -4.92
N PRO A 425 -25.47 44.22 -4.86
CA PRO A 425 -26.26 43.92 -6.05
C PRO A 425 -27.17 45.11 -6.44
N PRO A 426 -27.60 45.23 -7.71
CA PRO A 426 -28.65 46.17 -8.10
C PRO A 426 -30.03 45.51 -8.15
N GLY A 427 -31.04 46.30 -7.75
CA GLY A 427 -32.42 46.29 -8.28
C GLY A 427 -33.37 45.21 -7.80
#